data_AF-A0A7Y2I552-F1
#
_entry.id   AF-A0A7Y2I552-F1
#
_cell.length_a   1.000
_cell.length_b   1.000
_cell.length_c   1.000
_cell.angle_alpha   90.00
_cell.angle_beta   90.00
_cell.angle_gamma   90.00
#
_symmetry.space_group_name_H-M   'P 1'
#
loop_
_entity.id
_entity.type
_entity.pdbx_description
1 polymer ?
#
loop_
_entity_poly.entity_id
_entity_poly.type
_entity_poly.pdbx_seq_one_letter_code
_entity_poly.pdbx_strand_id
1 'polypeptide(L)'
;MHYLSHFHQGIDYDAIIEIHEQRQRWVNQQKKGFLRYRQPFERLSARQAEFTDCTTDTVTIGRAEEISSEIRQDIKEQLRCFMPWRKGPFSVFGIDIDAEWRSERKWNRLRDRLPDLSNKIVADIGCNNGYYMFRMVPTGPTLVLGFE
;
A
#
# COMPACT_ATOMS: atom_id res chain seq x y z
N MET A 1 -4.08 14.18 9.29
CA MET A 1 -4.76 12.87 9.51
C MET A 1 -6.24 12.98 9.15
N HIS A 2 -6.59 13.01 7.86
CA HIS A 2 -7.99 13.21 7.44
C HIS A 2 -8.90 12.00 7.71
N TYR A 3 -8.33 10.79 7.81
CA TYR A 3 -9.08 9.55 7.99
C TYR A 3 -9.72 9.40 9.38
N LEU A 4 -9.26 10.17 10.39
CA LEU A 4 -9.83 10.11 11.74
C LEU A 4 -11.29 10.53 11.77
N SER A 5 -11.72 11.37 10.82
CA SER A 5 -13.11 11.82 10.69
C SER A 5 -14.11 10.69 10.38
N HIS A 6 -13.63 9.53 9.93
CA HIS A 6 -14.49 8.37 9.67
C HIS A 6 -14.87 7.61 10.95
N PHE A 7 -14.20 7.84 12.08
CA PHE A 7 -14.50 7.13 13.32
C PHE A 7 -15.64 7.79 14.11
N HIS A 8 -16.35 6.99 14.90
CA HIS A 8 -17.50 7.43 15.69
C HIS A 8 -17.08 8.23 16.94
N GLN A 9 -18.05 8.86 17.57
CA GLN A 9 -17.86 9.60 18.82
C GLN A 9 -17.48 8.63 19.95
N GLY A 10 -16.44 8.96 20.73
CA GLY A 10 -15.91 8.12 21.81
C GLY A 10 -14.51 7.56 21.55
N ILE A 11 -13.93 7.81 20.38
CA ILE A 11 -12.51 7.53 20.11
C ILE A 11 -11.64 8.58 20.81
N ASP A 12 -10.62 8.12 21.52
CA ASP A 12 -9.56 8.96 22.07
C ASP A 12 -8.61 9.39 20.95
N TYR A 13 -8.95 10.50 20.30
CA TYR A 13 -8.15 11.06 19.21
C TYR A 13 -6.78 11.51 19.68
N ASP A 14 -6.66 12.03 20.90
CA ASP A 14 -5.39 12.50 21.44
C ASP A 14 -4.42 11.33 21.61
N ALA A 15 -4.88 10.20 22.15
CA ALA A 15 -4.07 8.99 22.23
C ALA A 15 -3.64 8.46 20.84
N ILE A 16 -4.52 8.48 19.85
CA ILE A 16 -4.17 8.05 18.47
C ILE A 16 -3.15 8.99 17.85
N ILE A 17 -3.33 10.30 18.01
CA ILE A 17 -2.40 11.31 17.50
C ILE A 17 -1.04 11.14 18.18
N GLU A 18 -1.01 10.95 19.49
CA GLU A 18 0.23 10.72 20.23
C GLU A 18 0.98 9.49 19.71
N ILE A 19 0.28 8.36 19.56
CA ILE A 19 0.87 7.13 19.00
C ILE A 19 1.38 7.38 17.58
N HIS A 20 0.62 8.09 16.75
CA HIS A 20 1.03 8.43 15.39
C HIS A 20 2.33 9.25 15.39
N GLU A 21 2.42 10.30 16.22
CA GLU A 21 3.61 11.14 16.34
C GLU A 21 4.82 10.38 16.88
N GLN A 22 4.61 9.50 17.87
CA GLN A 22 5.66 8.61 18.37
C GLN A 22 6.19 7.69 17.25
N ARG A 23 5.30 7.10 16.44
CA ARG A 23 5.69 6.26 15.29
C ARG A 23 6.36 7.07 14.20
N GLN A 24 5.89 8.28 13.89
CA GLN A 24 6.53 9.19 12.94
C GLN A 24 7.96 9.54 13.36
N ARG A 25 8.19 9.85 14.65
CA ARG A 25 9.55 10.07 15.16
C ARG A 25 10.43 8.83 15.02
N TRP A 26 9.88 7.66 15.30
CA TRP A 26 10.61 6.40 15.18
C TRP A 26 11.00 6.06 13.74
N VAL A 27 10.08 6.16 12.77
CA VAL A 27 10.40 5.83 11.36
C VAL A 27 11.30 6.87 10.68
N ASN A 28 11.29 8.12 11.16
CA ASN A 28 12.07 9.21 10.54
C ASN A 28 13.50 9.38 11.08
N GLN A 29 14.00 8.40 11.85
CA GLN A 29 15.38 8.39 12.33
C GLN A 29 16.41 8.45 11.18
N GLN A 30 17.52 9.15 11.39
CA GLN A 30 18.61 9.28 10.41
C GLN A 30 19.60 8.09 10.42
N LYS A 31 19.17 6.91 10.88
CA LYS A 31 20.04 5.71 10.93
C LYS A 31 20.03 5.00 9.59
N LYS A 32 21.16 4.38 9.23
CA LYS A 32 21.34 3.63 7.97
C LYS A 32 20.20 2.64 7.68
N GLY A 33 19.68 1.95 8.69
CA GLY A 33 18.57 1.01 8.55
C GLY A 33 17.25 1.63 8.07
N PHE A 34 16.92 2.84 8.53
CA PHE A 34 15.73 3.57 8.09
C PHE A 34 15.96 4.25 6.73
N LEU A 35 17.14 4.86 6.56
CA LEU A 35 17.52 5.51 5.30
C LEU A 35 17.51 4.55 4.10
N ARG A 36 17.89 3.28 4.32
CA ARG A 36 17.85 2.22 3.31
C ARG A 36 16.48 2.09 2.62
N TYR A 37 15.38 2.34 3.34
CA TYR A 37 14.02 2.24 2.79
C TYR A 37 13.42 3.61 2.48
N ARG A 38 13.71 4.63 3.30
CA ARG A 38 13.17 5.97 3.11
C ARG A 38 13.68 6.64 1.83
N GLN A 39 14.97 6.53 1.50
CA GLN A 39 15.52 7.20 0.31
C GLN A 39 14.92 6.64 -1.00
N PRO A 40 14.83 5.31 -1.21
CA PRO A 40 14.08 4.77 -2.36
C PRO A 40 12.61 5.17 -2.36
N PHE A 41 11.97 5.20 -1.18
CA PHE A 41 10.57 5.62 -1.05
C PHE A 41 10.38 7.08 -1.49
N GLU A 42 11.20 8.01 -1.02
CA GLU A 42 11.14 9.44 -1.39
C GLU A 42 11.34 9.64 -2.89
N ARG A 43 12.26 8.86 -3.51
CA ARG A 43 12.42 8.89 -4.97
C ARG A 43 11.17 8.40 -5.69
N LEU A 44 10.57 7.30 -5.24
CA LEU A 44 9.35 6.76 -5.84
C LEU A 44 8.14 7.71 -5.64
N SER A 45 7.98 8.27 -4.44
CA SER A 45 6.83 9.10 -4.06
C SER A 45 6.85 10.50 -4.65
N ALA A 46 7.99 10.95 -5.20
CA ALA A 46 8.07 12.16 -6.01
C ALA A 46 7.28 12.07 -7.33
N ARG A 47 6.71 10.90 -7.66
CA ARG A 47 5.98 10.63 -8.89
C ARG A 47 4.54 10.26 -8.58
N GLN A 48 3.63 10.78 -9.39
CA GLN A 48 2.21 10.46 -9.31
C GLN A 48 1.81 9.68 -10.56
N ALA A 49 1.19 8.51 -10.36
CA ALA A 49 0.62 7.75 -11.46
C ALA A 49 -0.69 8.39 -11.93
N GLU A 50 -0.89 8.44 -13.24
CA GLU A 50 -2.15 8.89 -13.85
C GLU A 50 -3.20 7.77 -13.81
N PHE A 51 -2.76 6.52 -13.90
CA PHE A 51 -3.63 5.35 -13.86
C PHE A 51 -3.37 4.48 -12.63
N THR A 52 -4.44 4.01 -12.00
CA THR A 52 -4.37 2.93 -11.00
C THR A 52 -5.52 1.96 -11.22
N ASP A 53 -5.26 0.67 -10.99
CA ASP A 53 -6.30 -0.36 -11.07
C ASP A 53 -6.07 -1.40 -9.97
N CYS A 54 -7.12 -1.61 -9.17
CA CYS A 54 -7.15 -2.60 -8.09
C CYS A 54 -8.23 -3.67 -8.32
N THR A 55 -8.95 -3.61 -9.44
CA THR A 55 -10.06 -4.52 -9.77
C THR A 55 -9.58 -5.90 -10.21
N THR A 56 -8.40 -5.95 -10.84
CA THR A 56 -7.80 -7.19 -11.33
C THR A 56 -6.92 -7.87 -10.26
N ASP A 57 -6.33 -9.00 -10.60
CA ASP A 57 -5.45 -9.73 -9.69
C ASP A 57 -4.11 -9.03 -9.44
N THR A 58 -3.67 -8.20 -10.37
CA THR A 58 -2.45 -7.41 -10.24
C THR A 58 -2.82 -5.98 -9.85
N VAL A 59 -2.35 -5.54 -8.69
CA VAL A 59 -2.50 -4.14 -8.29
C VAL A 59 -1.60 -3.29 -9.18
N THR A 60 -2.20 -2.43 -10.00
CA THR A 60 -1.50 -1.64 -11.01
C THR A 60 -1.40 -0.19 -10.56
N ILE A 61 -0.17 0.34 -10.57
CA ILE A 61 0.16 1.73 -10.24
C ILE A 61 0.95 2.32 -11.40
N GLY A 62 0.29 3.09 -12.25
CA GLY A 62 0.85 3.68 -13.45
C GLY A 62 1.06 2.67 -14.58
N ARG A 63 1.07 3.17 -15.81
CA ARG A 63 1.37 2.41 -17.04
C ARG A 63 2.77 2.74 -17.55
N ALA A 64 3.32 1.87 -18.40
CA ALA A 64 4.67 2.06 -18.94
C ALA A 64 4.76 3.33 -19.80
N GLU A 65 3.68 3.72 -20.45
CA GLU A 65 3.59 4.87 -21.36
C GLU A 65 3.56 6.22 -20.62
N GLU A 66 3.33 6.22 -19.30
CA GLU A 66 3.29 7.45 -18.48
C GLU A 66 4.70 8.01 -18.21
N ILE A 67 5.76 7.23 -18.45
CA ILE A 67 7.13 7.58 -18.10
C ILE A 67 8.12 7.20 -19.21
N SER A 68 9.26 7.88 -19.25
CA SER A 68 10.34 7.52 -20.17
C SER A 68 11.05 6.22 -19.76
N SER A 69 11.80 5.62 -20.69
CA SER A 69 12.62 4.44 -20.42
C SER A 69 13.62 4.65 -19.29
N GLU A 70 14.22 5.84 -19.19
CA GLU A 70 15.22 6.20 -18.18
C GLU A 70 14.57 6.25 -16.80
N ILE A 71 13.38 6.87 -16.71
CA ILE A 71 12.61 6.93 -15.46
C ILE A 71 12.15 5.54 -15.05
N ARG A 72 11.69 4.72 -16.00
CA ARG A 72 11.27 3.34 -15.73
C ARG A 72 12.41 2.51 -15.17
N GLN A 73 13.63 2.70 -15.68
CA GLN A 73 14.81 2.01 -15.15
C GLN A 73 15.15 2.46 -13.72
N ASP A 74 15.11 3.77 -13.42
CA ASP A 74 15.29 4.27 -12.04
C ASP A 74 14.24 3.68 -11.08
N ILE A 75 12.95 3.71 -11.47
CA ILE A 75 11.87 3.12 -10.66
C ILE A 75 12.14 1.63 -10.38
N LYS A 76 12.55 0.87 -11.40
CA LYS A 76 12.89 -0.55 -11.26
C LYS A 76 14.02 -0.78 -10.26
N GLU A 77 15.02 0.09 -10.26
CA GLU A 77 16.14 0.03 -9.30
C GLU A 77 15.67 0.35 -7.88
N GLN A 78 14.85 1.39 -7.69
CA GLN A 78 14.31 1.73 -6.37
C GLN A 78 13.38 0.63 -5.82
N LEU A 79 12.53 0.02 -6.66
CA LEU A 79 11.64 -1.07 -6.25
C LEU A 79 12.39 -2.31 -5.71
N ARG A 80 13.60 -2.58 -6.23
CA ARG A 80 14.45 -3.68 -5.73
C ARG A 80 14.93 -3.46 -4.30
N CYS A 81 15.05 -2.21 -3.84
CA CYS A 81 15.46 -1.91 -2.47
C CYS A 81 14.45 -2.40 -1.42
N PHE A 82 13.20 -2.65 -1.82
CA PHE A 82 12.12 -3.17 -0.98
C PHE A 82 12.00 -4.70 -1.00
N MET A 83 12.90 -5.40 -1.68
CA MET A 83 12.96 -6.85 -1.60
C MET A 83 13.30 -7.33 -0.18
N PRO A 84 12.73 -8.46 0.28
CA PRO A 84 11.83 -9.34 -0.46
C PRO A 84 10.37 -8.83 -0.51
N TRP A 85 9.75 -8.92 -1.70
CA TRP A 85 8.32 -8.69 -1.88
C TRP A 85 7.56 -9.97 -1.52
N ARG A 86 6.85 -9.96 -0.39
CA ARG A 86 6.15 -11.16 0.10
C ARG A 86 4.78 -11.34 -0.54
N LYS A 87 3.87 -10.37 -0.44
CA LYS A 87 2.51 -10.47 -1.02
C LYS A 87 2.45 -9.73 -2.36
N GLY A 88 1.62 -10.20 -3.30
CA GLY A 88 1.47 -9.64 -4.64
C GLY A 88 0.52 -10.47 -5.50
N PRO A 89 0.43 -10.21 -6.82
CA PRO A 89 1.35 -9.40 -7.62
C PRO A 89 1.02 -7.90 -7.67
N PHE A 90 2.04 -7.10 -8.00
CA PHE A 90 1.91 -5.68 -8.33
C PHE A 90 2.51 -5.40 -9.71
N SER A 91 2.04 -4.35 -10.39
CA SER A 91 2.71 -3.77 -11.56
C SER A 91 2.84 -2.27 -11.35
N VAL A 92 4.05 -1.74 -11.44
CA VAL A 92 4.35 -0.32 -11.17
C VAL A 92 4.98 0.30 -12.40
N PHE A 93 4.26 1.17 -13.11
CA PHE A 93 4.64 1.73 -14.41
C PHE A 93 5.09 0.64 -15.41
N GLY A 94 4.30 -0.46 -15.46
CA GLY A 94 4.57 -1.65 -16.26
C GLY A 94 5.77 -2.49 -15.80
N ILE A 95 6.31 -2.25 -14.60
CA ILE A 95 7.34 -3.11 -13.99
C ILE A 95 6.62 -4.14 -13.12
N ASP A 96 6.64 -5.39 -13.56
CA ASP A 96 6.01 -6.47 -12.82
C ASP A 96 6.83 -6.85 -11.58
N ILE A 97 6.14 -6.91 -10.44
CA ILE A 97 6.68 -7.34 -9.15
C ILE A 97 6.10 -8.72 -8.86
N ASP A 98 6.87 -9.75 -9.20
CA ASP A 98 6.55 -11.14 -8.86
C ASP A 98 6.93 -11.40 -7.39
N ALA A 99 5.91 -11.41 -6.54
CA ALA A 99 6.06 -11.60 -5.10
C ALA A 99 6.14 -13.08 -4.72
N GLU A 100 6.73 -13.38 -3.57
CA GLU A 100 6.83 -14.74 -3.01
C GLU A 100 5.47 -15.47 -2.98
N TRP A 101 4.43 -14.76 -2.55
CA TRP A 101 3.09 -15.28 -2.42
C TRP A 101 2.18 -14.81 -3.55
N ARG A 102 1.60 -15.79 -4.24
CA ARG A 102 0.43 -15.66 -5.12
C ARG A 102 -0.82 -15.29 -4.32
N SER A 103 -0.83 -14.06 -3.81
CA SER A 103 -1.83 -13.57 -2.85
C SER A 103 -3.20 -13.39 -3.52
N GLU A 104 -3.21 -13.18 -4.84
CA GLU A 104 -4.42 -13.20 -5.66
C GLU A 104 -5.17 -14.53 -5.56
N ARG A 105 -4.46 -15.67 -5.45
CA ARG A 105 -5.12 -16.99 -5.32
C ARG A 105 -5.85 -17.14 -3.99
N LYS A 106 -5.36 -16.53 -2.91
CA LYS A 106 -6.08 -16.50 -1.63
C LYS A 106 -7.26 -15.56 -1.75
N TRP A 107 -7.08 -14.36 -2.30
CA TRP A 107 -8.14 -13.39 -2.48
C TRP A 107 -9.30 -13.94 -3.31
N ASN A 108 -9.03 -14.54 -4.46
CA ASN A 108 -10.04 -15.07 -5.38
C ASN A 108 -10.88 -16.20 -4.77
N ARG A 109 -10.33 -16.95 -3.79
CA ARG A 109 -11.10 -17.95 -3.04
C ARG A 109 -12.00 -17.35 -1.97
N LEU A 110 -11.65 -16.17 -1.45
CA LEU A 110 -12.33 -15.55 -0.30
C LEU A 110 -13.31 -14.46 -0.71
N ARG A 111 -13.05 -13.72 -1.79
CA ARG A 111 -13.81 -12.49 -2.12
C ARG A 111 -15.32 -12.72 -2.22
N ASP A 112 -15.75 -13.85 -2.79
CA ASP A 112 -17.17 -14.19 -2.95
C ASP A 112 -17.83 -14.65 -1.64
N ARG A 113 -17.03 -14.82 -0.57
CA ARG A 113 -17.48 -15.19 0.78
C ARG A 113 -17.38 -14.04 1.77
N LEU A 114 -16.75 -12.93 1.39
CA LEU A 114 -16.69 -11.74 2.23
C LEU A 114 -18.09 -11.13 2.36
N PRO A 115 -18.42 -10.52 3.51
CA PRO A 115 -19.61 -9.69 3.59
C PRO A 115 -19.46 -8.51 2.63
N ASP A 116 -20.59 -7.90 2.25
CA ASP A 116 -20.55 -6.63 1.52
C ASP A 116 -19.69 -5.62 2.29
N LEU A 117 -18.65 -5.10 1.65
CA LEU A 117 -17.70 -4.16 2.24
C LEU A 117 -18.06 -2.71 1.95
N SER A 118 -19.12 -2.46 1.18
CA SER A 118 -19.58 -1.13 0.82
C SER A 118 -19.83 -0.29 2.07
N ASN A 119 -19.26 0.92 2.10
CA ASN A 119 -19.35 1.88 3.21
C ASN A 119 -18.85 1.35 4.58
N LYS A 120 -18.04 0.29 4.59
CA LYS A 120 -17.43 -0.22 5.83
C LYS A 120 -16.08 0.39 6.11
N ILE A 121 -15.73 0.45 7.39
CA ILE A 121 -14.36 0.68 7.85
C ILE A 121 -13.74 -0.68 8.15
N VAL A 122 -12.69 -1.03 7.42
CA VAL A 122 -12.05 -2.35 7.48
C VAL A 122 -10.67 -2.24 8.12
N ALA A 123 -10.39 -3.09 9.09
CA ALA A 123 -9.05 -3.26 9.67
C ALA A 123 -8.40 -4.53 9.11
N ASP A 124 -7.23 -4.40 8.48
CA ASP A 124 -6.40 -5.53 8.01
C ASP A 124 -5.22 -5.71 8.97
N ILE A 125 -5.30 -6.73 9.83
CA ILE A 125 -4.28 -7.02 10.85
C ILE A 125 -3.21 -7.95 10.27
N GLY A 126 -1.94 -7.56 10.35
CA GLY A 126 -0.84 -8.24 9.66
C GLY A 126 -0.88 -7.97 8.16
N CYS A 127 -1.18 -6.72 7.79
CA CYS A 127 -1.41 -6.33 6.40
C CYS A 127 -0.14 -6.48 5.55
N ASN A 128 1.06 -6.47 6.16
CA ASN A 128 2.35 -6.44 5.48
C ASN A 128 2.38 -5.27 4.47
N ASN A 129 2.64 -5.53 3.19
CA ASN A 129 2.67 -4.51 2.13
C ASN A 129 1.28 -4.07 1.61
N GLY A 130 0.19 -4.50 2.25
CA GLY A 130 -1.16 -4.00 1.96
C GLY A 130 -1.84 -4.53 0.70
N TYR A 131 -1.30 -5.56 0.03
CA TYR A 131 -1.90 -6.13 -1.19
C TYR A 131 -3.43 -6.35 -1.08
N TYR A 132 -3.91 -6.97 0.01
CA TYR A 132 -5.34 -7.22 0.20
C TYR A 132 -6.14 -5.95 0.43
N MET A 133 -5.55 -4.92 1.05
CA MET A 133 -6.21 -3.64 1.22
C MET A 133 -6.52 -3.00 -0.14
N PHE A 134 -5.57 -3.03 -1.09
CA PHE A 134 -5.83 -2.60 -2.46
C PHE A 134 -6.95 -3.41 -3.11
N ARG A 135 -6.93 -4.74 -2.97
CA ARG A 135 -7.99 -5.61 -3.50
C ARG A 135 -9.38 -5.36 -2.89
N MET A 136 -9.46 -4.78 -1.69
CA MET A 136 -10.72 -4.34 -1.07
C MET A 136 -11.22 -3.00 -1.61
N VAL A 137 -10.38 -2.14 -2.18
CA VAL A 137 -10.80 -0.80 -2.65
C VAL A 137 -11.96 -0.86 -3.67
N PRO A 138 -11.96 -1.75 -4.68
CA PRO A 138 -13.07 -1.84 -5.64
C PRO A 138 -14.42 -2.21 -5.04
N THR A 139 -14.46 -2.79 -3.84
CA THR A 139 -15.72 -3.17 -3.16
C THR A 139 -16.34 -2.00 -2.39
N GLY A 140 -15.82 -0.78 -2.53
CA GLY A 140 -16.40 0.45 -1.98
C GLY A 140 -16.36 0.64 -0.45
N PRO A 141 -15.34 0.17 0.31
CA PRO A 141 -15.24 0.51 1.71
C PRO A 141 -15.04 2.02 1.90
N THR A 142 -15.51 2.56 3.02
CA THR A 142 -15.24 3.95 3.42
C THR A 142 -13.76 4.15 3.74
N LEU A 143 -13.15 3.17 4.40
CA LEU A 143 -11.74 3.20 4.79
C LEU A 143 -11.21 1.77 4.94
N VAL A 144 -9.99 1.52 4.49
CA VAL A 144 -9.23 0.31 4.83
C VAL A 144 -7.96 0.73 5.56
N LEU A 145 -7.78 0.24 6.79
CA LEU A 145 -6.65 0.57 7.63
C LEU A 145 -5.84 -0.69 7.95
N GLY A 146 -4.55 -0.67 7.62
CA GLY A 146 -3.63 -1.77 7.86
C GLY A 146 -2.85 -1.60 9.16
N PHE A 147 -2.57 -2.71 9.84
CA PHE A 147 -1.72 -2.77 11.03
C PHE A 147 -0.61 -3.81 10.84
N GLU A 148 0.64 -3.41 11.10
CA GLU A 148 1.87 -4.23 11.03
C GLU A 148 2.84 -3.86 12.15
#